data_AF-A0A955PNA6-F1
#
_entry.id   AF-A0A955PNA6-F1
#
_cell.length_a   1.000
_cell.length_b   1.000
_cell.length_c   1.000
_cell.angle_alpha   90.00
_cell.angle_beta   90.00
_cell.angle_gamma   90.00
#
_symmetry.space_group_name_H-M   'P 1'
#
loop_
_entity.id
_entity.type
_entity.pdbx_description
1 polymer ?
#
loop_
_entity_poly.entity_id
_entity_poly.type
_entity_poly.pdbx_seq_one_letter_code
_entity_poly.pdbx_strand_id
1 'polypeptide(L)'
;AAEIVPEVRPYGLWTGNLFQGKVLKNGKPVPGAEVEVEYLNTDGAVEIPSDPFVTQVIKADDRGVFSYSIPREGWWGFAALLEGDEKIDNPEGEKVDVELGALIWIQAVDMK
;
A
#
# COMPACT_ATOMS: atom_id res chain seq x y z
N ALA A 1 12.55 10.17 0.28
CA ALA A 1 11.70 9.23 1.04
C ALA A 1 10.37 9.07 0.32
N ALA A 2 9.87 7.84 0.24
CA ALA A 2 8.50 7.54 -0.16
C ALA A 2 7.65 7.35 1.10
N GLU A 3 6.42 7.87 1.11
CA GLU A 3 5.53 7.83 2.28
C GLU A 3 4.08 7.58 1.85
N ILE A 4 3.32 6.87 2.69
CA ILE A 4 1.86 6.83 2.63
C ILE A 4 1.35 7.54 3.88
N VAL A 5 0.63 8.65 3.67
CA VAL A 5 -0.03 9.39 4.75
C VAL A 5 -1.50 8.99 4.79
N PRO A 6 -2.00 8.38 5.89
CA PRO A 6 -3.39 8.00 5.98
C PRO A 6 -4.27 9.25 6.21
N GLU A 7 -5.39 9.35 5.49
CA GLU A 7 -6.37 10.43 5.66
C GLU A 7 -7.40 10.12 6.77
N VAL A 8 -7.26 8.94 7.38
CA VAL A 8 -8.07 8.42 8.50
C VAL A 8 -7.14 7.85 9.57
N ARG A 9 -7.63 7.66 10.80
CA ARG A 9 -6.83 6.97 11.82
C ARG A 9 -6.68 5.49 11.42
N PRO A 10 -5.46 4.96 11.24
CA PRO A 10 -5.24 3.61 10.70
C PRO A 10 -5.63 2.46 11.65
N TYR A 11 -6.09 2.80 12.87
CA TYR A 11 -6.53 1.89 13.91
C TYR A 11 -8.03 2.10 14.30
N GLY A 12 -8.75 2.90 13.53
CA GLY A 12 -10.15 3.27 13.81
C GLY A 12 -11.11 2.88 12.69
N LEU A 13 -10.87 1.74 12.05
CA LEU A 13 -11.60 1.31 10.86
C LEU A 13 -12.49 0.12 11.16
N TRP A 14 -13.75 0.22 10.75
CA TRP A 14 -14.66 -0.91 10.72
C TRP A 14 -14.58 -1.64 9.38
N THR A 15 -14.91 -2.92 9.37
CA THR A 15 -15.19 -3.64 8.11
C THR A 15 -16.21 -2.87 7.28
N GLY A 16 -15.95 -2.74 5.97
CA GLY A 16 -16.72 -1.94 5.03
C GLY A 16 -16.39 -0.44 5.01
N ASN A 17 -15.50 0.06 5.88
CA ASN A 17 -15.02 1.43 5.77
C ASN A 17 -14.12 1.62 4.55
N LEU A 18 -14.10 2.85 4.06
CA LEU A 18 -13.15 3.29 3.05
C LEU A 18 -11.87 3.76 3.74
N PHE A 19 -10.76 3.08 3.48
CA PHE A 19 -9.44 3.60 3.77
C PHE A 19 -8.99 4.50 2.63
N GLN A 20 -8.46 5.68 2.97
CA GLN A 20 -7.80 6.57 2.03
C GLN A 20 -6.40 6.88 2.53
N GLY A 21 -5.43 6.82 1.61
CA GLY A 21 -4.05 7.21 1.85
C GLY A 21 -3.56 8.10 0.71
N LYS A 22 -2.60 8.97 1.02
CA LYS A 22 -1.91 9.80 0.04
C LYS A 22 -0.46 9.36 -0.10
N VAL A 23 -0.05 8.99 -1.32
CA VAL A 23 1.33 8.64 -1.66
C VAL A 23 2.12 9.91 -1.88
N LEU A 24 3.24 10.03 -1.17
CA LEU A 24 4.18 11.14 -1.29
C LEU A 24 5.57 10.63 -1.66
N LYS A 25 6.29 11.39 -2.49
CA LYS A 25 7.74 11.27 -2.68
C LYS A 25 8.38 12.61 -2.33
N ASN A 26 9.28 12.62 -1.36
CA ASN A 26 9.95 13.81 -0.86
C ASN A 26 8.94 14.92 -0.47
N GLY A 27 7.85 14.53 0.21
CA GLY A 27 6.77 15.42 0.65
C GLY A 27 5.82 15.90 -0.45
N LYS A 28 5.98 15.47 -1.71
CA LYS A 28 5.12 15.84 -2.84
C LYS A 28 4.21 14.69 -3.25
N PRO A 29 2.93 14.95 -3.57
CA PRO A 29 2.03 13.91 -4.08
C PRO A 29 2.56 13.21 -5.33
N VAL A 30 2.24 11.92 -5.46
CA VAL A 30 2.61 11.10 -6.61
C VAL A 30 1.35 10.68 -7.37
N PRO A 31 0.95 11.42 -8.43
CA PRO A 31 -0.18 11.07 -9.28
C PRO A 31 -0.01 9.69 -9.92
N GLY A 32 -1.09 8.91 -9.97
CA GLY A 32 -1.08 7.61 -10.65
C GLY A 32 -0.20 6.54 -10.01
N ALA A 33 0.33 6.78 -8.81
CA ALA A 33 1.11 5.80 -8.07
C ALA A 33 0.34 4.48 -7.95
N GLU A 34 1.00 3.37 -8.27
CA GLU A 34 0.48 2.04 -8.02
C GLU A 34 0.65 1.71 -6.54
N VAL A 35 -0.41 1.15 -5.96
CA VAL A 35 -0.47 0.74 -4.56
C VAL A 35 -0.88 -0.72 -4.53
N GLU A 36 0.03 -1.56 -4.06
CA GLU A 36 -0.22 -2.96 -3.76
C GLU A 36 -1.03 -3.06 -2.46
N VAL A 37 -2.04 -3.93 -2.46
CA VAL A 37 -2.94 -4.16 -1.32
C VAL A 37 -2.99 -5.65 -1.03
N GLU A 38 -2.68 -6.01 0.21
CA GLU A 38 -2.64 -7.41 0.66
C GLU A 38 -3.39 -7.60 1.97
N TYR A 39 -4.07 -8.74 2.09
CA TYR A 39 -4.67 -9.19 3.34
C TYR A 39 -3.75 -10.20 4.02
N LEU A 40 -3.49 -10.02 5.32
CA LEU A 40 -2.69 -10.97 6.08
C LEU A 40 -3.48 -12.27 6.32
N ASN A 41 -3.27 -13.26 5.45
CA ASN A 41 -4.00 -14.53 5.42
C ASN A 41 -3.16 -15.72 5.93
N THR A 42 -2.43 -15.56 7.04
CA THR A 42 -1.47 -16.58 7.52
C THR A 42 -2.13 -17.88 7.99
N ASP A 43 -3.41 -17.83 8.34
CA ASP A 43 -4.20 -18.99 8.78
C ASP A 43 -4.96 -19.67 7.64
N GLY A 44 -4.91 -19.12 6.43
CA GLY A 44 -5.65 -19.62 5.27
C GLY A 44 -7.15 -19.47 5.40
N ALA A 45 -7.66 -18.53 6.21
CA ALA A 45 -9.09 -18.30 6.39
C ALA A 45 -9.80 -17.83 5.11
N VAL A 46 -9.06 -17.25 4.16
CA VAL A 46 -9.57 -16.82 2.85
C VAL A 46 -8.99 -17.70 1.75
N GLU A 47 -9.86 -18.33 0.95
CA GLU A 47 -9.45 -19.01 -0.28
C GLU A 47 -9.22 -17.97 -1.39
N ILE A 48 -8.01 -17.96 -1.95
CA ILE A 48 -7.61 -16.98 -2.97
C ILE A 48 -7.94 -17.57 -4.36
N PRO A 49 -8.83 -16.95 -5.16
CA PRO A 49 -9.31 -17.55 -6.40
C PRO A 49 -8.30 -17.48 -7.55
N SER A 50 -7.32 -16.56 -7.51
CA SER A 50 -6.24 -16.41 -8.50
C SER A 50 -5.18 -15.40 -8.02
N ASP A 51 -4.00 -15.37 -8.67
CA ASP A 51 -2.86 -14.52 -8.30
C ASP A 51 -3.19 -13.03 -8.07
N PRO A 52 -4.05 -12.35 -8.88
CA PRO A 52 -4.40 -10.94 -8.64
C PRO A 52 -5.11 -10.64 -7.31
N PHE A 53 -5.57 -11.67 -6.60
CA PHE A 53 -6.19 -11.54 -5.28
C PHE A 53 -5.18 -11.75 -4.14
N VAL A 54 -3.99 -12.29 -4.44
CA VAL A 54 -2.87 -12.31 -3.48
C VAL A 54 -2.39 -10.89 -3.26
N THR A 55 -2.01 -10.22 -4.36
CA THR A 55 -1.57 -8.83 -4.38
C THR A 55 -2.47 -8.06 -5.33
N GLN A 56 -3.39 -7.28 -4.76
CA GLN A 56 -4.25 -6.39 -5.53
C GLN A 56 -3.48 -5.11 -5.86
N VAL A 57 -3.73 -4.50 -7.02
CA VAL A 57 -3.11 -3.21 -7.39
C VAL A 57 -4.19 -2.18 -7.66
N ILE A 58 -4.08 -1.04 -6.98
CA ILE A 58 -4.92 0.15 -7.21
C ILE A 58 -4.04 1.34 -7.60
N LYS A 59 -4.65 2.40 -8.13
CA LYS A 59 -3.93 3.62 -8.52
C LYS A 59 -4.41 4.83 -7.74
N ALA A 60 -3.46 5.67 -7.36
CA ALA A 60 -3.73 6.98 -6.79
C ALA A 60 -4.29 7.95 -7.85
N ASP A 61 -5.13 8.88 -7.42
CA ASP A 61 -5.67 9.98 -8.24
C ASP A 61 -4.59 11.04 -8.56
N ASP A 62 -4.98 12.10 -9.28
CA ASP A 62 -4.09 13.21 -9.65
C ASP A 62 -3.50 13.98 -8.47
N ARG A 63 -4.02 13.77 -7.25
CA ARG A 63 -3.53 14.36 -6.00
C ARG A 63 -2.75 13.34 -5.16
N GLY A 64 -2.40 12.19 -5.74
CA GLY A 64 -1.70 11.10 -5.07
C GLY A 64 -2.56 10.35 -4.05
N VAL A 65 -3.88 10.51 -4.05
CA VAL A 65 -4.78 9.84 -3.10
C VAL A 65 -5.30 8.54 -3.69
N PHE A 66 -5.12 7.42 -3.00
CA PHE A 66 -5.78 6.15 -3.31
C PHE A 66 -6.91 5.88 -2.31
N SER A 67 -7.83 5.00 -2.69
CA SER A 67 -8.96 4.60 -1.85
C SER A 67 -9.20 3.09 -1.93
N TYR A 68 -9.46 2.45 -0.80
CA TYR A 68 -9.74 1.02 -0.71
C TYR A 68 -10.88 0.74 0.26
N SER A 69 -11.91 0.02 -0.19
CA SER A 69 -13.01 -0.41 0.69
C SER A 69 -12.63 -1.73 1.33
N ILE A 70 -12.63 -1.80 2.65
CA ILE A 70 -12.09 -2.94 3.39
C ILE A 70 -13.16 -4.04 3.49
N PRO A 71 -13.05 -5.17 2.77
CA PRO A 71 -14.14 -6.14 2.68
C PRO A 71 -14.23 -7.09 3.90
N ARG A 72 -13.17 -7.16 4.71
CA ARG A 72 -13.02 -8.12 5.80
C ARG A 72 -12.25 -7.54 6.97
N GLU A 73 -12.64 -7.93 8.17
CA GLU A 73 -11.89 -7.70 9.40
C GLU A 73 -10.49 -8.30 9.34
N GLY A 74 -9.53 -7.70 10.04
CA GLY A 74 -8.15 -8.16 10.09
C GLY A 74 -7.14 -7.13 9.59
N TRP A 75 -5.93 -7.59 9.27
CA TRP A 75 -4.81 -6.75 8.89
C TRP A 75 -4.68 -6.62 7.37
N TRP A 76 -4.50 -5.38 6.92
CA TRP A 76 -4.33 -5.03 5.52
C TRP A 76 -3.07 -4.20 5.33
N GLY A 77 -2.22 -4.62 4.40
CA GLY A 77 -1.00 -3.93 4.01
C GLY A 77 -1.22 -3.13 2.73
N PHE A 78 -0.64 -1.93 2.68
CA PHE A 78 -0.65 -1.04 1.51
C PHE A 78 0.78 -0.61 1.21
N ALA A 79 1.29 -0.95 0.03
CA ALA A 79 2.65 -0.64 -0.39
C ALA A 79 2.66 0.19 -1.68
N ALA A 80 3.37 1.31 -1.69
CA ALA A 80 3.67 2.07 -2.90
C ALA A 80 5.18 2.01 -3.14
N LEU A 81 5.58 1.34 -4.21
CA LEU A 81 6.97 1.17 -4.63
C LEU A 81 7.29 2.21 -5.70
N LEU A 82 8.24 3.09 -5.42
CA LEU A 82 8.60 4.21 -6.29
C LEU A 82 10.06 4.12 -6.69
N GLU A 83 10.40 4.55 -7.90
CA GLU A 83 11.82 4.68 -8.27
C GLU A 83 12.52 5.71 -7.39
N GLY A 84 13.73 5.37 -6.94
CA GLY A 84 14.65 6.26 -6.24
C GLY A 84 15.27 7.29 -7.17
N ASP A 85 15.74 8.39 -6.58
CA ASP A 85 16.37 9.48 -7.35
C ASP A 85 17.83 9.15 -7.75
N GLU A 86 18.46 8.21 -7.04
CA GLU A 86 19.86 7.85 -7.23
C GLU A 86 20.01 6.33 -7.45
N LYS A 87 21.00 5.97 -8.26
CA LYS A 87 21.45 4.58 -8.43
C LYS A 87 22.54 4.25 -7.43
N ILE A 88 22.57 3.01 -6.95
CA ILE A 88 23.62 2.50 -6.05
C ILE A 88 24.46 1.45 -6.75
N ASP A 89 25.69 1.23 -6.26
CA ASP A 89 26.51 0.12 -6.74
C ASP A 89 25.96 -1.20 -6.17
N ASN A 90 25.74 -2.19 -7.04
CA ASN A 90 25.49 -3.56 -6.64
C ASN A 90 26.81 -4.24 -6.18
N PRO A 91 26.77 -5.50 -5.67
CA PRO A 91 27.98 -6.22 -5.26
C PRO A 91 29.06 -6.36 -6.35
N GLU A 92 28.67 -6.29 -7.63
CA GLU A 92 29.54 -6.35 -8.80
C GLU A 92 30.12 -4.98 -9.20
N GLY A 93 29.70 -3.88 -8.55
CA GLY A 93 30.15 -2.51 -8.81
C GLY A 93 29.39 -1.79 -9.93
N GLU A 94 28.24 -2.32 -10.36
CA GLU A 94 27.37 -1.73 -11.39
C GLU A 94 26.30 -0.83 -10.76
N LYS A 95 26.02 0.32 -11.39
CA LYS A 95 24.95 1.23 -10.97
C LYS A 95 23.57 0.65 -11.29
N VAL A 96 22.81 0.28 -10.27
CA VAL A 96 21.45 -0.26 -10.38
C VAL A 96 20.40 0.71 -9.83
N ASP A 97 19.18 0.63 -10.37
CA ASP A 97 18.05 1.40 -9.87
C ASP A 97 17.71 1.03 -8.42
N VAL A 98 17.32 2.02 -7.65
CA VAL A 98 16.86 1.85 -6.26
C VAL A 98 15.35 1.96 -6.24
N GLU A 99 14.70 1.08 -5.49
CA GLU A 99 13.29 1.21 -5.18
C GLU A 99 13.10 1.83 -3.79
N LEU A 100 12.23 2.81 -3.69
CA LEU A 100 11.79 3.43 -2.44
C LEU A 100 10.39 2.92 -2.11
N GLY A 101 10.29 2.12 -1.06
CA GLY A 101 9.01 1.60 -0.56
C GLY A 101 8.37 2.52 0.47
N ALA A 102 7.08 2.82 0.28
CA ALA A 102 6.20 3.35 1.32
C ALA A 102 5.21 2.25 1.74
N LEU A 103 5.17 1.90 3.03
CA LEU A 103 4.34 0.81 3.54
C LEU A 103 3.53 1.28 4.74
N ILE A 104 2.24 0.97 4.76
CA ILE A 104 1.38 1.12 5.94
C ILE A 104 0.52 -0.13 6.15
N TRP A 105 0.38 -0.51 7.42
CA TRP A 105 -0.56 -1.54 7.85
C TRP A 105 -1.72 -0.90 8.61
N ILE A 106 -2.92 -1.35 8.32
CA ILE A 106 -4.13 -0.98 9.07
C ILE A 106 -4.80 -2.23 9.62
N GLN A 107 -5.61 -2.04 10.65
CA GLN A 107 -6.49 -3.09 11.16
C GLN A 107 -7.95 -2.64 11.06
N ALA A 108 -8.77 -3.47 10.41
CA ALA A 108 -10.22 -3.33 10.44
C ALA A 108 -10.82 -4.31 11.45
N VAL A 109 -11.89 -3.88 12.12
CA VAL A 109 -12.64 -4.69 13.08
C VAL A 109 -14.12 -4.72 12.72
N ASP A 110 -14.83 -5.78 13.09
CA ASP A 110 -16.28 -5.86 12.91
C ASP A 110 -17.04 -5.08 13.98
N MET A 111 -18.20 -4.53 13.59
CA MET A 111 -19.20 -4.05 14.55
C MET A 111 -19.83 -5.26 15.28
N LYS A 112 -20.01 -5.15 16.59
CA LYS A 112 -20.61 -6.20 17.43
C LYS A 112 -21.89 -5.70 18.10
#